data_AF-A0AAT9FLK9-F1
#
_entry.id   AF-A0AAT9FLK9-F1
#
_cell.length_a   1.000
_cell.length_b   1.000
_cell.length_c   1.000
_cell.angle_alpha   90.00
_cell.angle_beta   90.00
_cell.angle_gamma   90.00
#
_symmetry.space_group_name_H-M   'P 1'
#
loop_
_entity.id
_entity.type
_entity.pdbx_description
1 polymer ?
#
loop_
_entity_poly.entity_id
_entity_poly.type
_entity_poly.pdbx_seq_one_letter_code
_entity_poly.pdbx_strand_id
1 'polypeptide(L)'
;MKTPKRKLTKHLTKTAAVALTLCLLSNVNAQRRGPVGPPRGGGGTGVTDAPVARHFDINELGSVRDKFAAYKKLNFEGAGFYTKNDRELRVAHTKTYLLIRNSLIEDRLEEDTGRNATAALMTIGQEAKKLLVDKEALSDEDAESILGKIQALAKRIEGARLNKINADTLTPKINERQVTMEEIYLFAVDRNTASKGQAATLRRHLTSLEDKESRAKTDSSVSDREREKLVEDTIDVWQAFVRVLKP
;
A
#
# COMPACT_ATOMS: atom_id res chain seq x y z
N MET A 1 -29.77 -4.28 54.61
CA MET A 1 -29.79 -2.90 54.06
C MET A 1 -28.60 -2.12 54.61
N LYS A 2 -27.66 -1.71 53.72
CA LYS A 2 -26.73 -0.59 53.87
C LYS A 2 -25.86 -0.49 52.60
N THR A 3 -26.34 0.27 51.62
CA THR A 3 -25.50 1.09 50.71
C THR A 3 -25.23 2.44 51.43
N PRO A 4 -24.34 3.35 50.97
CA PRO A 4 -23.44 3.37 49.79
C PRO A 4 -21.99 3.82 50.10
N LYS A 5 -21.10 3.83 49.09
CA LYS A 5 -20.32 5.02 48.66
C LYS A 5 -19.45 4.73 47.43
N ARG A 6 -19.70 5.49 46.36
CA ARG A 6 -18.87 5.65 45.15
C ARG A 6 -17.43 6.05 45.53
N LYS A 7 -16.46 5.53 44.78
CA LYS A 7 -15.20 6.25 44.49
C LYS A 7 -14.99 6.31 42.98
N LEU A 8 -14.93 7.55 42.50
CA LEU A 8 -14.63 7.96 41.14
C LEU A 8 -13.29 8.70 41.22
N THR A 9 -12.28 8.30 40.45
CA THR A 9 -11.02 9.03 40.16
C THR A 9 -10.30 8.16 39.11
N LYS A 10 -10.34 8.42 37.80
CA LYS A 10 -9.76 9.48 36.94
C LYS A 10 -8.22 9.55 36.90
N HIS A 11 -7.72 9.46 35.65
CA HIS A 11 -6.41 9.84 35.07
C HIS A 11 -5.24 8.83 35.29
N LEU A 12 -4.31 8.57 34.37
CA LEU A 12 -3.77 9.36 33.26
C LEU A 12 -3.35 8.48 32.06
N THR A 13 -3.68 8.97 30.88
CA THR A 13 -3.11 8.74 29.55
C THR A 13 -1.58 8.87 29.50
N LYS A 14 -0.92 8.00 28.73
CA LYS A 14 0.41 8.26 28.14
C LYS A 14 0.34 8.06 26.63
N THR A 15 -0.08 9.11 25.93
CA THR A 15 0.20 9.35 24.52
C THR A 15 1.61 9.90 24.41
N ALA A 16 2.51 9.17 23.75
CA ALA A 16 3.79 9.71 23.32
C ALA A 16 3.62 10.26 21.90
N ALA A 17 3.86 11.57 21.78
CA ALA A 17 3.78 12.35 20.58
C ALA A 17 4.94 12.04 19.62
N VAL A 18 4.64 11.98 18.32
CA VAL A 18 5.61 12.32 17.28
C VAL A 18 4.95 13.42 16.44
N ALA A 19 5.45 14.62 16.64
CA ALA A 19 5.10 15.80 15.88
C ALA A 19 5.75 15.74 14.49
N LEU A 20 4.99 16.05 13.43
CA LEU A 20 5.57 16.69 12.25
C LEU A 20 4.56 17.69 11.65
N THR A 21 4.74 18.92 12.11
CA THR A 21 4.53 20.23 11.46
C THR A 21 3.54 20.33 10.31
N LEU A 22 2.38 20.91 10.63
CA LEU A 22 1.43 21.55 9.74
C LEU A 22 2.01 22.88 9.25
N CYS A 23 2.17 23.08 7.93
CA CYS A 23 2.29 24.42 7.35
C CYS A 23 0.96 24.79 6.71
N LEU A 24 0.21 25.64 7.40
CA LEU A 24 -0.84 26.47 6.83
C LEU A 24 -0.20 27.62 6.06
N LEU A 25 -0.55 27.79 4.79
CA LEU A 25 -0.59 29.11 4.16
C LEU A 25 -1.88 29.23 3.34
N SER A 26 -2.52 30.36 3.58
CA SER A 26 -3.85 30.79 3.20
C SER A 26 -3.99 31.26 1.75
N ASN A 27 -5.23 31.24 1.29
CA ASN A 27 -5.76 31.76 0.03
C ASN A 27 -5.14 33.09 -0.47
N VAL A 28 -4.86 33.15 -1.77
CA VAL A 28 -5.06 34.36 -2.58
C VAL A 28 -5.74 33.95 -3.88
N ASN A 29 -7.03 34.29 -3.98
CA ASN A 29 -7.70 34.51 -5.25
C ASN A 29 -7.04 35.72 -5.93
N ALA A 30 -6.53 35.53 -7.14
CA ALA A 30 -6.27 36.63 -8.06
C ALA A 30 -6.67 36.20 -9.47
N GLN A 31 -7.86 36.67 -9.88
CA GLN A 31 -8.23 36.78 -11.28
C GLN A 31 -7.13 37.54 -12.04
N ARG A 32 -6.61 36.94 -13.11
CA ARG A 32 -6.17 37.67 -14.30
C ARG A 32 -6.60 36.92 -15.55
N ARG A 33 -7.68 37.40 -16.16
CA ARG A 33 -7.93 37.26 -17.60
C ARG A 33 -6.88 38.11 -18.33
N GLY A 34 -6.17 37.50 -19.26
CA GLY A 34 -5.22 38.12 -20.20
C GLY A 34 -5.23 37.32 -21.52
N PRO A 35 -4.84 37.92 -22.65
CA PRO A 35 -5.65 37.92 -23.87
C PRO A 35 -5.54 36.65 -24.71
N VAL A 36 -6.66 36.39 -25.41
CA VAL A 36 -6.80 35.44 -26.51
C VAL A 36 -5.81 35.80 -27.61
N GLY A 37 -4.82 34.94 -27.85
CA GLY A 37 -3.97 34.98 -29.04
C GLY A 37 -4.74 34.47 -30.27
N PRO A 38 -4.43 34.95 -31.48
CA PRO A 38 -5.21 34.66 -32.69
C PRO A 38 -5.01 33.21 -33.17
N PRO A 39 -5.96 32.65 -33.93
CA PRO A 39 -5.91 31.27 -34.39
C PRO A 39 -4.87 31.15 -35.51
N ARG A 40 -3.85 30.32 -35.33
CA ARG A 40 -2.99 29.88 -36.43
C ARG A 40 -3.34 28.43 -36.76
N GLY A 41 -4.08 28.29 -37.86
CA GLY A 41 -4.21 27.04 -38.57
C GLY A 41 -2.88 26.58 -39.18
N GLY A 42 -2.82 25.30 -39.49
CA GLY A 42 -1.68 24.68 -40.16
C GLY A 42 -1.81 23.17 -40.04
N GLY A 43 -2.35 22.57 -41.10
CA GLY A 43 -2.61 21.14 -41.17
C GLY A 43 -1.35 20.30 -40.99
N GLY A 44 -1.51 19.24 -40.21
CA GLY A 44 -0.63 18.10 -40.21
C GLY A 44 -1.53 16.91 -39.95
N THR A 45 -1.92 16.20 -41.01
CA THR A 45 -2.33 14.80 -40.93
C THR A 45 -1.10 13.98 -40.54
N GLY A 46 -0.62 14.19 -39.32
CA GLY A 46 0.06 13.13 -38.61
C GLY A 46 -1.03 12.14 -38.30
N VAL A 47 -0.97 10.97 -38.92
CA VAL A 47 -1.53 9.78 -38.29
C VAL A 47 -0.86 9.76 -36.93
N THR A 48 -1.54 10.28 -35.90
CA THR A 48 -1.18 9.98 -34.54
C THR A 48 -1.36 8.48 -34.49
N ASP A 49 -0.25 7.74 -34.56
CA ASP A 49 -0.24 6.33 -34.20
C ASP A 49 -1.15 6.23 -32.99
N ALA A 50 -2.22 5.43 -33.12
CA ALA A 50 -3.14 5.22 -32.02
C ALA A 50 -2.26 4.96 -30.79
N PRO A 51 -2.43 5.69 -29.68
CA PRO A 51 -1.56 5.53 -28.53
C PRO A 51 -1.48 4.05 -28.24
N VAL A 52 -0.28 3.46 -28.39
CA VAL A 52 -0.05 2.04 -28.14
C VAL A 52 -0.77 1.73 -26.85
N ALA A 53 -1.74 0.81 -26.90
CA ALA A 53 -2.59 0.52 -25.76
C ALA A 53 -1.67 0.26 -24.57
N ARG A 54 -1.58 1.25 -23.68
CA ARG A 54 -0.63 1.20 -22.58
C ARG A 54 -1.24 0.22 -21.60
N HIS A 55 -0.48 -0.78 -21.21
CA HIS A 55 -0.96 -1.82 -20.31
C HIS A 55 -0.12 -1.81 -19.04
N PHE A 56 -0.68 -2.35 -17.97
CA PHE A 56 0.12 -2.68 -16.80
C PHE A 56 0.86 -3.98 -17.09
N ASP A 57 2.16 -3.92 -17.33
CA ASP A 57 3.01 -5.10 -17.47
C ASP A 57 4.25 -5.01 -16.57
N ILE A 58 4.31 -5.87 -15.55
CA ILE A 58 5.44 -5.92 -14.61
C ILE A 58 6.78 -6.20 -15.30
N ASN A 59 6.78 -6.78 -16.51
CA ASN A 59 7.99 -7.03 -17.29
C ASN A 59 8.64 -5.74 -17.80
N GLU A 60 7.91 -4.62 -17.84
CA GLU A 60 8.46 -3.31 -18.23
C GLU A 60 9.59 -2.85 -17.30
N LEU A 61 9.61 -3.33 -16.04
CA LEU A 61 10.68 -3.09 -15.07
C LEU A 61 12.03 -3.73 -15.46
N GLY A 62 12.06 -4.63 -16.44
CA GLY A 62 13.29 -5.32 -16.86
C GLY A 62 13.98 -6.04 -15.69
N SER A 63 15.29 -5.86 -15.53
CA SER A 63 16.06 -6.52 -14.46
C SER A 63 15.64 -6.15 -13.04
N VAL A 64 14.94 -5.02 -12.85
CA VAL A 64 14.40 -4.62 -11.54
C VAL A 64 13.28 -5.55 -11.11
N ARG A 65 12.54 -6.16 -12.05
CA ARG A 65 11.49 -7.15 -11.76
C ARG A 65 12.02 -8.29 -10.90
N ASP A 66 13.17 -8.85 -11.27
CA ASP A 66 13.73 -10.02 -10.58
C ASP A 66 14.25 -9.65 -9.19
N LYS A 67 14.84 -8.45 -9.05
CA LYS A 67 15.24 -7.89 -7.75
C LYS A 67 14.03 -7.66 -6.84
N PHE A 68 12.94 -7.14 -7.40
CA PHE A 68 11.68 -6.95 -6.69
C PHE A 68 11.07 -8.30 -6.28
N ALA A 69 11.04 -9.29 -7.17
CA ALA A 69 10.52 -10.63 -6.84
C ALA A 69 11.30 -11.27 -5.68
N ALA A 70 12.63 -11.17 -5.69
CA ALA A 70 13.47 -11.62 -4.57
C ALA A 70 13.19 -10.83 -3.29
N TYR A 71 13.04 -9.50 -3.39
CA TYR A 71 12.69 -8.64 -2.26
C TYR A 71 11.34 -9.03 -1.66
N LYS A 72 10.32 -9.27 -2.50
CA LYS A 72 8.98 -9.64 -2.06
C LYS A 72 8.97 -10.95 -1.29
N LYS A 73 9.66 -11.96 -1.82
CA LYS A 73 9.82 -13.24 -1.15
C LYS A 73 10.51 -13.13 0.21
N LEU A 74 11.56 -12.30 0.30
CA LEU A 74 12.33 -12.15 1.53
C LEU A 74 11.59 -11.33 2.60
N ASN A 75 10.90 -10.26 2.20
CA ASN A 75 10.27 -9.35 3.15
C ASN A 75 8.79 -9.71 3.31
N PHE A 76 7.95 -9.46 2.31
CA PHE A 76 6.50 -9.67 2.41
C PHE A 76 6.11 -11.12 2.69
N GLU A 77 6.74 -12.09 2.03
CA GLU A 77 6.44 -13.53 2.27
C GLU A 77 7.24 -14.11 3.45
N GLY A 78 8.08 -13.29 4.10
CA GLY A 78 8.76 -13.61 5.35
C GLY A 78 10.02 -14.49 5.23
N ALA A 79 10.46 -14.89 4.04
CA ALA A 79 11.59 -15.81 3.89
C ALA A 79 12.94 -15.25 4.39
N GLY A 80 13.06 -13.93 4.54
CA GLY A 80 14.26 -13.25 5.04
C GLY A 80 14.27 -13.00 6.55
N PHE A 81 13.22 -13.41 7.26
CA PHE A 81 13.07 -13.24 8.71
C PHE A 81 13.25 -14.52 9.51
N TYR A 82 13.06 -15.68 8.87
CA TYR A 82 13.03 -16.99 9.51
C TYR A 82 13.97 -17.96 8.79
N THR A 83 14.46 -18.97 9.50
CA THR A 83 15.26 -20.04 8.90
C THR A 83 14.39 -21.10 8.23
N LYS A 84 15.03 -22.11 7.62
CA LYS A 84 14.33 -23.29 7.10
C LYS A 84 13.70 -24.13 8.21
N ASN A 85 14.25 -24.08 9.43
CA ASN A 85 13.81 -24.87 10.57
C ASN A 85 12.56 -24.25 11.23
N ASP A 86 12.38 -22.93 11.12
CA ASP A 86 11.21 -22.18 11.60
C ASP A 86 9.99 -22.31 10.64
N ARG A 87 9.67 -23.54 10.21
CA ARG A 87 8.69 -23.79 9.14
C ARG A 87 7.30 -23.22 9.48
N GLU A 88 6.85 -23.37 10.72
CA GLU A 88 5.54 -22.90 11.15
C GLU A 88 5.43 -21.37 11.09
N LEU A 89 6.46 -20.66 11.56
CA LEU A 89 6.53 -19.19 11.49
C LEU A 89 6.50 -18.69 10.05
N ARG A 90 7.23 -19.34 9.15
CA ARG A 90 7.21 -19.01 7.71
C ARG A 90 5.81 -19.15 7.14
N VAL A 91 5.15 -20.28 7.38
CA VAL A 91 3.79 -20.53 6.90
C VAL A 91 2.81 -19.51 7.48
N ALA A 92 2.88 -19.23 8.78
CA ALA A 92 2.01 -18.28 9.45
C ALA A 92 2.21 -16.86 8.88
N HIS A 93 3.45 -16.42 8.71
CA HIS A 93 3.77 -15.10 8.16
C HIS A 93 3.24 -14.95 6.73
N THR A 94 3.56 -15.89 5.84
CA THR A 94 3.09 -15.85 4.45
C THR A 94 1.56 -15.86 4.38
N LYS A 95 0.90 -16.70 5.18
CA LYS A 95 -0.58 -16.73 5.24
C LYS A 95 -1.17 -15.41 5.71
N THR A 96 -0.61 -14.80 6.76
CA THR A 96 -1.09 -13.49 7.25
C THR A 96 -0.85 -12.40 6.23
N TYR A 97 0.29 -12.38 5.53
CA TYR A 97 0.51 -11.43 4.44
C TYR A 97 -0.50 -11.60 3.29
N LEU A 98 -0.73 -12.85 2.85
CA LEU A 98 -1.73 -13.14 1.81
C LEU A 98 -3.15 -12.77 2.24
N LEU A 99 -3.50 -12.97 3.52
CA LEU A 99 -4.76 -12.50 4.07
C LEU A 99 -4.90 -10.98 3.94
N ILE A 100 -3.87 -10.21 4.31
CA ILE A 100 -3.88 -8.74 4.17
C ILE A 100 -4.03 -8.35 2.70
N ARG A 101 -3.15 -8.89 1.83
CA ARG A 101 -3.13 -8.59 0.40
C ARG A 101 -4.47 -8.89 -0.26
N ASN A 102 -5.02 -10.09 -0.05
CA ASN A 102 -6.28 -10.48 -0.65
C ASN A 102 -7.45 -9.67 -0.09
N SER A 103 -7.43 -9.33 1.20
CA SER A 103 -8.48 -8.48 1.78
C SER A 103 -8.47 -7.06 1.20
N LEU A 104 -7.31 -6.51 0.85
CA LEU A 104 -7.21 -5.24 0.12
C LEU A 104 -7.71 -5.37 -1.33
N ILE A 105 -7.34 -6.45 -2.02
CA ILE A 105 -7.77 -6.71 -3.42
C ILE A 105 -9.29 -6.89 -3.51
N GLU A 106 -9.89 -7.51 -2.52
CA GLU A 106 -11.32 -7.77 -2.45
C GLU A 106 -12.13 -6.59 -1.88
N ASP A 107 -11.52 -5.43 -1.63
CA ASP A 107 -12.13 -4.28 -0.93
C ASP A 107 -12.68 -4.62 0.47
N ARG A 108 -12.23 -5.73 1.07
CA ARG A 108 -12.69 -6.20 2.38
C ARG A 108 -11.97 -5.54 3.54
N LEU A 109 -10.93 -4.77 3.28
CA LEU A 109 -10.15 -4.08 4.28
C LEU A 109 -9.84 -2.67 3.78
N GLU A 110 -10.00 -1.68 4.64
CA GLU A 110 -9.57 -0.31 4.33
C GLU A 110 -8.06 -0.25 4.07
N GLU A 111 -7.65 0.57 3.11
CA GLU A 111 -6.25 0.66 2.68
C GLU A 111 -5.28 1.00 3.81
N ASP A 112 -5.60 2.02 4.62
CA ASP A 112 -4.77 2.42 5.76
C ASP A 112 -4.62 1.29 6.77
N THR A 113 -5.70 0.54 7.01
CA THR A 113 -5.68 -0.62 7.89
C THR A 113 -4.77 -1.72 7.31
N GLY A 114 -4.85 -1.99 6.01
CA GLY A 114 -3.98 -2.96 5.34
C GLY A 114 -2.50 -2.54 5.28
N ARG A 115 -2.21 -1.26 5.02
CA ARG A 115 -0.84 -0.70 5.09
C ARG A 115 -0.24 -0.85 6.49
N ASN A 116 -0.99 -0.44 7.51
CA ASN A 116 -0.57 -0.56 8.90
C ASN A 116 -0.40 -2.03 9.34
N ALA A 117 -1.27 -2.93 8.88
CA ALA A 117 -1.15 -4.36 9.15
C ALA A 117 0.10 -4.96 8.48
N THR A 118 0.40 -4.56 7.24
CA THR A 118 1.61 -5.00 6.53
C THR A 118 2.87 -4.52 7.25
N ALA A 119 2.93 -3.25 7.65
CA ALA A 119 4.04 -2.70 8.41
C ALA A 119 4.23 -3.41 9.77
N ALA A 120 3.13 -3.72 10.47
CA ALA A 120 3.16 -4.49 11.71
C ALA A 120 3.70 -5.90 11.49
N LEU A 121 3.27 -6.59 10.43
CA LEU A 121 3.77 -7.92 10.08
C LEU A 121 5.29 -7.90 9.79
N MET A 122 5.76 -6.89 9.04
CA MET A 122 7.20 -6.71 8.78
C MET A 122 7.97 -6.45 10.08
N THR A 123 7.40 -5.69 11.01
CA THR A 123 8.01 -5.43 12.33
C THR A 123 8.15 -6.71 13.15
N ILE A 124 7.12 -7.57 13.16
CA ILE A 124 7.18 -8.89 13.81
C ILE A 124 8.27 -9.77 13.17
N GLY A 125 8.37 -9.78 11.85
CA GLY A 125 9.43 -10.50 11.13
C GLY A 125 10.84 -9.99 11.48
N GLN A 126 11.03 -8.67 11.52
CA GLN A 126 12.30 -8.07 11.91
C GLN A 126 12.68 -8.39 13.37
N GLU A 127 11.70 -8.46 14.26
CA GLU A 127 11.91 -8.90 15.65
C GLU A 127 12.41 -10.34 15.68
N ALA A 128 11.73 -11.27 14.99
CA ALA A 128 12.15 -12.66 14.90
C ALA A 128 13.58 -12.80 14.35
N LYS A 129 13.90 -12.04 13.29
CA LYS A 129 15.24 -12.01 12.71
C LYS A 129 16.32 -11.55 13.71
N LYS A 130 15.99 -10.61 14.60
CA LYS A 130 16.90 -10.14 15.64
C LYS A 130 17.08 -11.15 16.76
N LEU A 131 16.10 -11.99 17.06
CA LEU A 131 16.20 -13.05 18.07
C LEU A 131 17.01 -14.26 17.57
N LEU A 132 17.06 -14.44 16.26
CA LEU A 132 17.74 -15.53 15.61
C LEU A 132 19.27 -15.47 15.70
N VAL A 133 19.91 -14.31 15.94
CA VAL A 133 21.38 -14.05 15.84
C VAL A 133 22.26 -15.31 15.78
N ASP A 134 22.70 -15.66 14.56
CA ASP A 134 23.59 -16.80 14.23
C ASP A 134 23.12 -18.20 14.67
N LYS A 135 21.86 -18.36 15.08
CA LYS A 135 21.23 -19.64 15.38
C LYS A 135 20.61 -20.25 14.13
N GLU A 136 20.48 -21.57 14.17
CA GLU A 136 19.81 -22.34 13.11
C GLU A 136 18.27 -22.27 13.19
N ALA A 137 17.70 -21.84 14.32
CA ALA A 137 16.27 -21.68 14.56
C ALA A 137 16.03 -20.75 15.78
N LEU A 138 14.81 -20.25 15.92
CA LEU A 138 14.38 -19.59 17.18
C LEU A 138 14.30 -20.65 18.30
N SER A 139 14.46 -20.23 19.56
CA SER A 139 14.09 -21.10 20.69
C SER A 139 12.58 -21.35 20.68
N ASP A 140 12.12 -22.44 21.30
CA ASP A 140 10.69 -22.76 21.37
C ASP A 140 9.87 -21.60 21.98
N GLU A 141 10.40 -20.96 23.03
CA GLU A 141 9.78 -19.82 23.70
C GLU A 141 9.68 -18.59 22.78
N ASP A 142 10.76 -18.25 22.06
CA ASP A 142 10.76 -17.13 21.12
C ASP A 142 9.84 -17.43 19.93
N ALA A 143 9.85 -18.67 19.44
CA ALA A 143 9.01 -19.11 18.34
C ALA A 143 7.53 -19.05 18.71
N GLU A 144 7.14 -19.54 19.88
CA GLU A 144 5.77 -19.46 20.39
C GLU A 144 5.31 -18.00 20.55
N SER A 145 6.18 -17.14 21.10
CA SER A 145 5.91 -15.71 21.25
C SER A 145 5.68 -15.01 19.90
N ILE A 146 6.58 -15.22 18.93
CA ILE A 146 6.46 -14.65 17.58
C ILE A 146 5.21 -15.19 16.87
N LEU A 147 4.94 -16.50 16.97
CA LEU A 147 3.76 -17.11 16.39
C LEU A 147 2.48 -16.49 16.95
N GLY A 148 2.41 -16.32 18.27
CA GLY A 148 1.31 -15.66 18.95
C GLY A 148 1.06 -14.24 18.43
N LYS A 149 2.12 -13.46 18.17
CA LYS A 149 2.01 -12.12 17.56
C LYS A 149 1.45 -12.17 16.13
N ILE A 150 1.91 -13.10 15.30
CA ILE A 150 1.42 -13.27 13.92
C ILE A 150 -0.07 -13.66 13.93
N GLN A 151 -0.46 -14.59 14.80
CA GLN A 151 -1.84 -15.05 14.93
C GLN A 151 -2.76 -13.96 15.49
N ALA A 152 -2.30 -13.19 16.48
CA ALA A 152 -3.04 -12.05 17.00
C ALA A 152 -3.27 -10.98 15.93
N LEU A 153 -2.26 -10.70 15.11
CA LEU A 153 -2.40 -9.80 13.97
C LEU A 153 -3.41 -10.33 12.95
N ALA A 154 -3.33 -11.61 12.57
CA ALA A 154 -4.28 -12.24 11.66
C ALA A 154 -5.73 -12.14 12.18
N LYS A 155 -5.95 -12.43 13.47
CA LYS A 155 -7.27 -12.31 14.11
C LYS A 155 -7.78 -10.86 14.09
N ARG A 156 -6.91 -9.88 14.32
CA ARG A 156 -7.27 -8.46 14.22
C ARG A 156 -7.69 -8.08 12.80
N ILE A 157 -6.99 -8.59 11.78
CA ILE A 157 -7.33 -8.36 10.38
C ILE A 157 -8.69 -8.99 10.07
N GLU A 158 -8.91 -10.26 10.42
CA GLU A 158 -10.20 -10.92 10.23
C GLU A 158 -11.35 -10.16 10.89
N GLY A 159 -11.15 -9.66 12.12
CA GLY A 159 -12.15 -8.84 12.82
C GLY A 159 -12.41 -7.47 12.18
N ALA A 160 -11.45 -6.93 11.43
CA ALA A 160 -11.58 -5.67 10.71
C ALA A 160 -12.13 -5.85 9.28
N ARG A 161 -12.22 -7.09 8.78
CA ARG A 161 -12.72 -7.36 7.43
C ARG A 161 -14.21 -7.09 7.33
N LEU A 162 -14.62 -6.50 6.22
CA LEU A 162 -16.01 -6.38 5.85
C LEU A 162 -16.57 -7.76 5.45
N ASN A 163 -17.72 -8.11 6.02
CA ASN A 163 -18.41 -9.37 5.74
C ASN A 163 -19.13 -9.37 4.39
N LYS A 164 -19.56 -8.20 3.93
CA LYS A 164 -20.28 -8.01 2.66
C LYS A 164 -19.72 -6.79 1.95
N ILE A 165 -19.41 -6.96 0.66
CA ILE A 165 -18.98 -5.90 -0.24
C ILE A 165 -20.03 -5.70 -1.31
N ASN A 166 -20.19 -4.46 -1.75
CA ASN A 166 -21.01 -4.15 -2.90
C ASN A 166 -20.24 -4.52 -4.18
N ALA A 167 -20.76 -5.50 -4.93
CA ALA A 167 -20.15 -5.97 -6.17
C ALA A 167 -20.06 -4.85 -7.22
N ASP A 168 -21.01 -3.91 -7.22
CA ASP A 168 -21.11 -2.84 -8.21
C ASP A 168 -20.00 -1.79 -8.05
N THR A 169 -19.36 -1.73 -6.88
CA THR A 169 -18.24 -0.84 -6.57
C THR A 169 -16.88 -1.53 -6.64
N LEU A 170 -16.84 -2.86 -6.79
CA LEU A 170 -15.61 -3.65 -6.68
C LEU A 170 -14.69 -3.39 -7.88
N THR A 171 -13.40 -3.14 -7.63
CA THR A 171 -12.38 -2.85 -8.66
C THR A 171 -11.13 -3.72 -8.49
N PRO A 172 -11.26 -5.05 -8.39
CA PRO A 172 -10.21 -5.92 -7.86
C PRO A 172 -8.90 -5.89 -8.66
N LYS A 173 -8.99 -5.71 -9.99
CA LYS A 173 -7.81 -5.56 -10.86
C LYS A 173 -7.04 -4.26 -10.61
N ILE A 174 -7.73 -3.18 -10.25
CA ILE A 174 -7.12 -1.89 -9.91
C ILE A 174 -6.47 -2.00 -8.53
N ASN A 175 -7.19 -2.54 -7.54
CA ASN A 175 -6.66 -2.82 -6.20
C ASN A 175 -5.40 -3.68 -6.25
N GLU A 176 -5.40 -4.76 -7.03
CA GLU A 176 -4.22 -5.62 -7.19
C GLU A 176 -3.00 -4.84 -7.70
N ARG A 177 -3.21 -3.92 -8.65
CA ARG A 177 -2.15 -3.08 -9.20
C ARG A 177 -1.67 -2.05 -8.18
N GLN A 178 -2.56 -1.40 -7.44
CA GLN A 178 -2.19 -0.48 -6.35
C GLN A 178 -1.36 -1.19 -5.28
N VAL A 179 -1.81 -2.36 -4.81
CA VAL A 179 -1.05 -3.15 -3.82
C VAL A 179 0.32 -3.54 -4.37
N THR A 180 0.39 -3.97 -5.63
CA THR A 180 1.67 -4.32 -6.28
C THR A 180 2.58 -3.10 -6.41
N MET A 181 2.06 -1.93 -6.78
CA MET A 181 2.86 -0.71 -6.87
C MET A 181 3.30 -0.19 -5.50
N GLU A 182 2.50 -0.36 -4.44
CA GLU A 182 2.91 -0.06 -3.06
C GLU A 182 4.05 -0.98 -2.61
N GLU A 183 3.99 -2.28 -2.93
CA GLU A 183 5.08 -3.23 -2.67
C GLU A 183 6.37 -2.81 -3.40
N ILE A 184 6.26 -2.36 -4.65
CA ILE A 184 7.39 -1.88 -5.45
C ILE A 184 7.92 -0.55 -4.89
N TYR A 185 7.04 0.34 -4.42
CA TYR A 185 7.43 1.59 -3.77
C TYR A 185 8.29 1.31 -2.53
N LEU A 186 7.83 0.39 -1.67
CA LEU A 186 8.60 -0.03 -0.48
C LEU A 186 9.96 -0.63 -0.87
N PHE A 187 9.99 -1.50 -1.89
CA PHE A 187 11.25 -2.00 -2.45
C PHE A 187 12.18 -0.86 -2.90
N ALA A 188 11.64 0.13 -3.62
CA ALA A 188 12.43 1.22 -4.17
C ALA A 188 13.04 2.11 -3.07
N VAL A 189 12.30 2.32 -1.98
CA VAL A 189 12.74 3.05 -0.79
C VAL A 189 13.80 2.25 -0.04
N ASP A 190 13.50 1.00 0.32
CA ASP A 190 14.37 0.17 1.17
C ASP A 190 15.69 -0.19 0.49
N ARG A 191 15.68 -0.34 -0.83
CA ARG A 191 16.89 -0.63 -1.63
C ARG A 191 17.58 0.60 -2.19
N ASN A 192 17.08 1.80 -1.88
CA ASN A 192 17.56 3.07 -2.46
C ASN A 192 17.62 3.04 -4.00
N THR A 193 16.70 2.31 -4.64
CA THR A 193 16.57 2.26 -6.11
C THR A 193 15.96 3.55 -6.64
N ALA A 194 15.21 4.27 -5.80
CA ALA A 194 14.71 5.61 -6.08
C ALA A 194 15.31 6.61 -5.10
N SER A 195 15.68 7.81 -5.59
CA SER A 195 16.04 8.93 -4.71
C SER A 195 14.85 9.35 -3.84
N LYS A 196 15.11 10.07 -2.74
CA LYS A 196 14.05 10.59 -1.84
C LYS A 196 12.98 11.39 -2.59
N GLY A 197 13.39 12.23 -3.56
CA GLY A 197 12.46 13.02 -4.38
C GLY A 197 11.62 12.17 -5.33
N GLN A 198 12.24 11.16 -5.95
CA GLN A 198 11.52 10.19 -6.79
C GLN A 198 10.54 9.35 -5.97
N ALA A 199 10.95 8.83 -4.81
CA ALA A 199 10.06 8.09 -3.91
C ALA A 199 8.86 8.93 -3.46
N ALA A 200 9.10 10.18 -3.06
CA ALA A 200 8.01 11.10 -2.70
C ALA A 200 7.04 11.34 -3.87
N THR A 201 7.55 11.38 -5.10
CA THR A 201 6.73 11.53 -6.32
C THR A 201 5.90 10.28 -6.57
N LEU A 202 6.48 9.08 -6.47
CA LEU A 202 5.76 7.81 -6.61
C LEU A 202 4.65 7.67 -5.56
N ARG A 203 4.92 8.02 -4.29
CA ARG A 203 3.90 7.97 -3.24
C ARG A 203 2.74 8.94 -3.52
N ARG A 204 3.02 10.16 -4.00
CA ARG A 204 1.97 11.11 -4.40
C ARG A 204 1.10 10.58 -5.53
N HIS A 205 1.71 9.93 -6.53
CA HIS A 205 0.96 9.30 -7.61
C HIS A 205 0.06 8.16 -7.10
N LEU A 206 0.56 7.31 -6.21
CA LEU A 206 -0.26 6.25 -5.59
C LEU A 206 -1.41 6.81 -4.78
N THR A 207 -1.15 7.73 -3.86
CA THR A 207 -2.22 8.37 -3.06
C THR A 207 -3.26 9.04 -3.94
N SER A 208 -2.86 9.68 -5.04
CA SER A 208 -3.83 10.25 -5.98
C SER A 208 -4.69 9.19 -6.67
N LEU A 209 -4.17 7.98 -6.92
CA LEU A 209 -4.94 6.88 -7.51
C LEU A 209 -5.92 6.28 -6.51
N GLU A 210 -5.44 6.03 -5.29
CA GLU A 210 -6.24 5.62 -4.11
C GLU A 210 -7.42 6.59 -3.89
N ASP A 211 -7.16 7.90 -3.89
CA ASP A 211 -8.20 8.93 -3.73
C ASP A 211 -9.22 8.94 -4.88
N LYS A 212 -8.77 8.77 -6.12
CA LYS A 212 -9.65 8.74 -7.30
C LYS A 212 -10.57 7.54 -7.28
N GLU A 213 -10.03 6.38 -6.92
CA GLU A 213 -10.80 5.16 -6.77
C GLU A 213 -11.82 5.27 -5.64
N SER A 214 -11.41 5.75 -4.47
CA SER A 214 -12.31 5.96 -3.33
C SER A 214 -13.49 6.89 -3.70
N ARG A 215 -13.22 7.97 -4.45
CA ARG A 215 -14.27 8.87 -4.96
C ARG A 215 -15.22 8.16 -5.93
N ALA A 216 -14.71 7.37 -6.87
CA ALA A 216 -15.55 6.61 -7.79
C ALA A 216 -16.47 5.62 -7.06
N LYS A 217 -16.02 5.06 -5.92
CA LYS A 217 -16.81 4.14 -5.09
C LYS A 217 -17.87 4.84 -4.21
N THR A 218 -17.88 6.18 -4.15
CA THR A 218 -18.79 6.94 -3.25
C THR A 218 -20.26 6.83 -3.68
N ASP A 219 -20.53 6.75 -4.98
CA ASP A 219 -21.89 6.79 -5.53
C ASP A 219 -22.58 5.40 -5.58
N SER A 220 -22.17 4.48 -4.71
CA SER A 220 -22.73 3.12 -4.54
C SER A 220 -22.69 2.23 -5.79
N SER A 221 -22.11 2.70 -6.90
CA SER A 221 -21.80 1.93 -8.11
C SER A 221 -20.64 2.63 -8.82
N VAL A 222 -19.82 1.86 -9.54
CA VAL A 222 -18.77 2.42 -10.41
C VAL A 222 -19.15 2.09 -11.85
N SER A 223 -19.44 3.14 -12.63
CA SER A 223 -19.83 3.01 -14.04
C SER A 223 -18.68 2.49 -14.91
N ASP A 224 -19.00 1.92 -16.08
CA ASP A 224 -18.00 1.43 -17.03
C ASP A 224 -17.00 2.52 -17.44
N ARG A 225 -17.49 3.76 -17.62
CA ARG A 225 -16.65 4.91 -17.94
C ARG A 225 -15.69 5.26 -16.81
N GLU A 226 -16.12 5.17 -15.55
CA GLU A 226 -15.25 5.36 -14.40
C GLU A 226 -14.24 4.23 -14.26
N ARG A 227 -14.64 2.98 -14.52
CA ARG A 227 -13.73 1.83 -14.54
C ARG A 227 -12.64 2.00 -15.59
N GLU A 228 -13.01 2.41 -16.80
CA GLU A 228 -12.06 2.69 -17.89
C GLU A 228 -11.09 3.80 -17.48
N LYS A 229 -11.59 4.91 -16.95
CA LYS A 229 -10.75 6.01 -16.48
C LYS A 229 -9.80 5.60 -15.34
N LEU A 230 -10.26 4.79 -14.39
CA LEU A 230 -9.40 4.28 -13.32
C LEU A 230 -8.32 3.35 -13.86
N VAL A 231 -8.60 2.57 -14.91
CA VAL A 231 -7.60 1.75 -15.58
C VAL A 231 -6.55 2.63 -16.24
N GLU A 232 -6.95 3.67 -16.98
CA GLU A 232 -6.03 4.66 -17.57
C GLU A 232 -5.15 5.33 -16.50
N ASP A 233 -5.77 5.83 -15.43
CA ASP A 233 -5.07 6.47 -14.32
C ASP A 233 -4.07 5.50 -13.65
N THR A 234 -4.44 4.21 -13.51
CA THR A 234 -3.56 3.18 -12.99
C THR A 234 -2.34 2.96 -13.89
N ILE A 235 -2.55 2.97 -15.21
CA ILE A 235 -1.47 2.80 -16.19
C ILE A 235 -0.54 4.02 -16.17
N ASP A 236 -1.07 5.23 -16.06
CA ASP A 236 -0.24 6.45 -15.98
C ASP A 236 0.65 6.46 -14.72
N VAL A 237 0.10 6.03 -13.58
CA VAL A 237 0.89 5.83 -12.35
C VAL A 237 1.94 4.75 -12.56
N TRP A 238 1.59 3.61 -13.16
CA TRP A 238 2.54 2.55 -13.49
C TRP A 238 3.71 3.05 -14.35
N GLN A 239 3.43 3.86 -15.37
CA GLN A 239 4.46 4.45 -16.22
C GLN A 239 5.37 5.43 -15.47
N ALA A 240 4.89 6.05 -14.38
CA ALA A 240 5.78 6.81 -13.48
C ALA A 240 6.74 5.87 -12.72
N PHE A 241 6.26 4.71 -12.26
CA PHE A 241 7.11 3.68 -11.64
C PHE A 241 8.18 3.17 -12.60
N VAL A 242 7.80 2.79 -13.82
CA VAL A 242 8.74 2.30 -14.83
C VAL A 242 9.83 3.34 -15.12
N ARG A 243 9.45 4.60 -15.36
CA ARG A 243 10.41 5.69 -15.62
C ARG A 243 11.38 5.96 -14.46
N VAL A 244 10.92 5.81 -13.22
CA VAL A 244 11.78 6.03 -12.05
C VAL A 244 12.74 4.85 -11.83
N LEU A 245 12.27 3.62 -12.05
CA LEU A 245 12.99 2.41 -11.67
C LEU A 245 13.85 1.82 -12.79
N LYS A 246 13.58 2.19 -14.04
CA LYS A 246 14.37 1.82 -15.22
C LYS A 246 15.13 3.04 -15.75
N PRO A 247 16.29 3.38 -15.16
CA PRO A 247 17.15 4.42 -15.70
C PRO A 247 17.75 4.03 -17.05
#